data_AF-A0A117LPV6-F1
#
_entry.id   AF-A0A117LPV6-F1
#
_cell.length_a   1.000
_cell.length_b   1.000
_cell.length_c   1.000
_cell.angle_alpha   90.00
_cell.angle_beta   90.00
_cell.angle_gamma   90.00
#
_symmetry.space_group_name_H-M   'P 1'
#
loop_
_entity.id
_entity.type
_entity.pdbx_description
1 polymer ?
#
loop_
_entity_poly.entity_id
_entity_poly.type
_entity_poly.pdbx_seq_one_letter_code
_entity_poly.pdbx_strand_id
1 'polypeptide(L)' 'MKLYHVDLHIHTVLSPCAELDMGAPEIIARCRDEGIDMIAITDHNSARN' A
#
# COMPACT_ATOMS: atom_id res chain seq x y z
N MET A 1 -6.95 23.22 11.04
CA MET A 1 -6.11 22.00 10.88
C MET A 1 -6.87 21.06 9.96
N LYS A 2 -6.20 20.43 8.98
CA LYS A 2 -6.84 19.46 8.10
C LYS A 2 -6.56 18.05 8.64
N LEU A 3 -7.61 17.23 8.75
CA LEU A 3 -7.49 15.81 9.09
C LEU A 3 -7.21 15.02 7.81
N TYR A 4 -6.38 13.98 7.93
CA TYR A 4 -6.06 13.06 6.85
C TYR A 4 -6.31 11.64 7.32
N HIS A 5 -6.95 10.83 6.48
CA HIS A 5 -7.09 9.40 6.67
C HIS A 5 -5.90 8.70 6.04
N VAL A 6 -5.15 7.92 6.82
CA VAL A 6 -3.87 7.38 6.38
C VAL A 6 -3.73 5.91 6.76
N ASP A 7 -3.08 5.14 5.88
CA ASP A 7 -2.62 3.78 6.15
C ASP A 7 -1.10 3.72 5.99
N LEU A 8 -0.39 3.44 7.06
CA LEU A 8 1.07 3.53 7.10
C LEU A 8 1.76 2.16 6.96
N HIS A 9 1.02 1.10 6.64
CA HIS A 9 1.59 -0.24 6.53
C HIS A 9 0.93 -1.02 5.39
N ILE A 10 1.24 -0.64 4.15
CA ILE A 10 0.77 -1.35 2.95
C ILE A 10 1.91 -2.14 2.29
N HIS A 11 1.62 -3.38 1.91
CA HIS A 11 2.49 -4.19 1.06
C HIS A 11 1.99 -4.13 -0.39
N THR A 12 2.93 -4.14 -1.33
CA THR A 12 2.70 -4.31 -2.76
C THR A 12 3.03 -5.73 -3.17
N VAL A 13 2.73 -6.05 -4.43
CA VAL A 13 3.10 -7.31 -5.11
C VAL A 13 4.59 -7.67 -5.02
N LEU A 14 5.48 -6.76 -4.60
CA LEU A 14 6.91 -7.03 -4.38
C LEU A 14 7.20 -7.71 -3.02
N SER A 15 6.23 -7.72 -2.09
CA SER A 15 6.34 -8.41 -0.82
C SER A 15 6.08 -9.92 -1.00
N PRO A 16 6.80 -10.81 -0.29
CA PRO A 16 6.63 -12.26 -0.40
C PRO A 16 5.27 -12.76 0.14
N CYS A 17 4.54 -11.93 0.89
CA CYS A 17 3.21 -12.26 1.41
C CYS A 17 2.08 -11.60 0.61
N ALA A 18 2.40 -10.92 -0.50
CA ALA A 18 1.42 -10.23 -1.33
C ALA A 18 0.97 -11.09 -2.51
N GLU A 19 -0.20 -10.76 -3.03
CA GLU A 19 -0.82 -11.39 -4.20
C GLU A 19 -0.66 -10.52 -5.45
N LEU A 20 -0.93 -11.09 -6.64
CA LEU A 20 -0.77 -10.39 -7.92
C LEU A 20 -1.72 -9.19 -8.09
N ASP A 21 -2.81 -9.13 -7.34
CA ASP A 21 -3.76 -8.01 -7.30
C ASP A 21 -3.33 -6.89 -6.35
N MET A 22 -2.18 -7.01 -5.69
CA MET A 22 -1.58 -5.97 -4.85
C MET A 22 -0.62 -5.07 -5.64
N GLY A 23 -0.91 -4.83 -6.91
CA GLY A 23 -0.17 -3.88 -7.75
C GLY A 23 -0.44 -2.43 -7.35
N ALA A 24 0.46 -1.53 -7.76
CA ALA A 24 0.29 -0.10 -7.49
C ALA A 24 -1.04 0.47 -8.04
N PRO A 25 -1.52 0.14 -9.26
CA PRO A 25 -2.82 0.59 -9.75
C PRO A 25 -3.99 0.16 -8.87
N GLU A 26 -4.01 -1.10 -8.43
CA GLU A 26 -5.07 -1.70 -7.62
C GLU A 26 -5.11 -1.09 -6.22
N ILE A 27 -3.93 -0.91 -5.59
CA ILE A 27 -3.80 -0.25 -4.29
C ILE A 27 -4.33 1.19 -4.36
N ILE A 28 -3.98 1.96 -5.40
CA ILE A 28 -4.44 3.34 -5.53
C ILE A 28 -5.94 3.42 -5.82
N ALA A 29 -6.50 2.49 -6.60
CA ALA A 29 -7.94 2.40 -6.80
C ALA A 29 -8.68 2.16 -5.47
N ARG A 30 -8.22 1.18 -4.69
CA ARG A 30 -8.72 0.87 -3.34
C ARG A 30 -8.64 2.07 -2.41
N CYS A 31 -7.51 2.77 -2.36
CA CYS A 31 -7.35 3.96 -1.53
C CYS A 31 -8.34 5.08 -1.89
N ARG A 32 -8.63 5.26 -3.18
CA ARG A 32 -9.62 6.25 -3.64
C ARG A 32 -11.03 5.85 -3.22
N ASP A 33 -11.39 4.59 -3.38
CA ASP A 33 -12.71 4.06 -3.00
C ASP A 33 -12.94 4.17 -1.49
N GLU A 34 -11.88 4.04 -0.68
CA GLU A 34 -11.93 4.08 0.78
C GLU A 34 -11.63 5.47 1.38
N GLY A 35 -11.34 6.46 0.54
CA GLY A 35 -11.03 7.82 1.00
C GLY A 35 -9.75 7.90 1.85
N ILE A 36 -8.73 7.12 1.51
CA ILE A 36 -7.39 7.18 2.12
C ILE A 36 -6.58 8.28 1.41
N ASP A 37 -6.17 9.29 2.15
CA ASP A 37 -5.45 10.46 1.64
C ASP A 37 -3.95 10.20 1.43
N MET A 38 -3.37 9.28 2.21
CA MET A 38 -1.94 8.99 2.18
C MET A 38 -1.67 7.54 2.59
N ILE A 39 -0.71 6.92 1.90
CA ILE A 39 -0.23 5.58 2.23
C ILE A 39 1.29 5.54 2.38
N ALA A 40 1.79 4.60 3.19
CA ALA A 40 3.20 4.23 3.21
C ALA A 40 3.38 2.77 2.74
N ILE A 41 4.29 2.58 1.79
CA ILE A 41 4.66 1.25 1.32
C ILE A 41 5.75 0.69 2.23
N THR A 42 5.50 -0.50 2.78
CA THR A 42 6.34 -1.17 3.78
C THR A 42 6.59 -2.63 3.39
N ASP A 43 6.90 -2.86 2.11
CA ASP A 43 7.24 -4.19 1.60
C ASP A 43 8.33 -4.85 2.45
N HIS A 44 8.19 -6.16 2.67
CA HIS A 44 9.33 -6.90 3.21
C HIS A 44 10.48 -6.74 2.22
N ASN A 45 11.68 -6.47 2.72
CA ASN A 45 12.87 -6.43 1.90
C ASN A 45 13.12 -7.84 1.31
N SER A 46 12.60 -8.09 0.11
CA SER A 46 12.70 -9.36 -0.61
C SER A 46 14.06 -9.51 -1.30
N ALA A 47 14.86 -8.44 -1.36
CA ALA A 47 16.28 -8.50 -1.65
C ALA A 47 17.00 -8.91 -0.36
N ARG A 48 17.21 -10.22 -0.19
CA ARG A 48 18.05 -10.83 0.87
C ARG A 48 19.23 -9.90 1.23
N ASN A 49 19.23 -9.33 2.44
CA ASN A 49 20.46 -8.82 3.07
C ASN A 49 21.39 -10.01 3.35
#